data_AF-A0A3D2IK67-F1
#
_entry.id   AF-A0A3D2IK67-F1
#
_cell.length_a   1.000
_cell.length_b   1.000
_cell.length_c   1.000
_cell.angle_alpha   90.00
_cell.angle_beta   90.00
_cell.angle_gamma   90.00
#
_symmetry.space_group_name_H-M   'P 1'
#
loop_
_entity.id
_entity.type
_entity.pdbx_description
1 polymer ?
#
loop_
_entity_poly.entity_id
_entity_poly.type
_entity_poly.pdbx_seq_one_letter_code
_entity_poly.pdbx_strand_id
1 'polypeptide(L)'
;MIHKVQKSGTRKDFYTAETDVWKIVSTIIRERQQKEIEPIRAELKECIATLESGGLNDEESKAFKQRIENYNEFLEMFERFTGALLPYINKKNLGFLKQLIKLVEVKESLIGKKSDD
;
A
#
# COMPACT_ATOMS: atom_id res chain seq x y z
N MET A 1 0.39 -15.20 10.14
CA MET A 1 1.77 -15.62 10.47
C MET A 1 1.71 -16.73 11.48
N ILE A 2 2.29 -17.88 11.15
CA ILE A 2 2.29 -19.06 12.02
C ILE A 2 3.74 -19.47 12.22
N HIS A 3 4.13 -19.71 13.46
CA HIS A 3 5.49 -20.11 13.83
C HIS A 3 5.45 -21.50 14.46
N LYS A 4 6.33 -22.38 14.02
CA LYS A 4 6.52 -23.69 14.64
C LYS A 4 7.21 -23.52 15.98
N VAL A 5 6.65 -24.13 17.02
CA VAL A 5 7.20 -24.13 18.38
C VAL A 5 7.50 -25.56 18.79
N GLN A 6 8.66 -25.76 19.42
CA GLN A 6 9.09 -27.06 19.92
C GLN A 6 8.64 -27.21 21.38
N LYS A 7 8.17 -28.40 21.73
CA LYS A 7 7.96 -28.81 23.12
C LYS A 7 8.82 -30.03 23.40
N SER A 8 9.67 -29.94 24.42
CA SER A 8 10.59 -31.01 24.80
C SER A 8 9.83 -32.29 25.13
N GLY A 9 10.38 -33.45 24.71
CA GLY A 9 9.79 -34.76 25.00
C GLY A 9 8.61 -35.15 24.11
N THR A 10 8.26 -34.36 23.09
CA THR A 10 7.22 -34.73 22.12
C THR A 10 7.76 -34.70 20.69
N ARG A 11 7.28 -35.63 19.86
CA ARG A 11 7.53 -35.65 18.40
C ARG A 11 6.48 -34.88 17.59
N LYS A 12 5.47 -34.30 18.25
CA LYS A 12 4.41 -33.54 17.59
C LYS A 12 4.90 -32.14 17.25
N ASP A 13 4.45 -31.65 16.10
CA ASP A 13 4.63 -30.26 15.71
C ASP A 13 3.57 -29.39 16.39
N PHE A 14 4.02 -28.32 17.06
CA PHE A 14 3.14 -27.30 17.62
C PHE A 14 3.32 -26.00 16.85
N TYR A 15 2.27 -25.21 16.80
CA TYR A 15 2.24 -23.94 16.08
C TYR A 15 1.61 -22.85 16.95
N THR A 16 2.12 -21.63 16.82
CA THR A 16 1.52 -20.43 17.41
C THR A 16 1.27 -19.39 16.32
N ALA A 17 0.17 -18.67 16.44
CA ALA A 17 -0.09 -17.50 15.62
C ALA A 17 0.62 -16.28 16.22
N GLU A 18 0.98 -15.34 15.36
CA GLU A 18 1.32 -13.98 15.80
C GLU A 18 0.07 -13.31 16.40
N THR A 19 0.23 -12.64 17.54
CA THR A 19 -0.88 -11.96 18.25
C THR A 19 -0.66 -10.46 18.37
N ASP A 20 0.55 -9.94 18.13
CA ASP A 20 0.81 -8.51 18.13
C ASP A 20 0.26 -7.86 16.86
N VAL A 21 -0.83 -7.10 16.99
CA VAL A 21 -1.51 -6.39 15.89
C VAL A 21 -0.54 -5.51 15.08
N TRP A 22 0.41 -4.84 15.73
CA TRP A 22 1.37 -3.98 15.04
C TRP A 22 2.28 -4.78 14.12
N LYS A 23 2.74 -5.93 14.61
CA LYS A 23 3.55 -6.86 13.83
C LYS A 23 2.73 -7.46 12.69
N ILE A 24 1.48 -7.85 12.95
CA ILE A 24 0.54 -8.33 11.93
C ILE A 24 0.41 -7.34 10.78
N VAL A 25 0.05 -6.09 11.08
CA VAL A 25 -0.14 -5.05 10.05
C VAL A 25 1.16 -4.79 9.28
N SER A 26 2.29 -4.64 9.98
CA SER A 26 3.58 -4.38 9.34
C SER A 26 4.00 -5.49 8.37
N THR A 27 3.75 -6.76 8.74
CA THR A 27 4.05 -7.90 7.88
C THR A 27 3.11 -7.93 6.68
N ILE A 28 1.80 -7.71 6.88
CA ILE A 28 0.83 -7.66 5.77
C ILE A 28 1.26 -6.61 4.74
N ILE A 29 1.61 -5.40 5.18
CA ILE A 29 2.04 -4.33 4.26
C ILE A 29 3.26 -4.77 3.44
N ARG A 30 4.31 -5.30 4.09
CA ARG A 30 5.53 -5.75 3.39
C ARG A 30 5.25 -6.88 2.40
N GLU A 31 4.48 -7.88 2.84
CA GLU A 31 4.12 -9.03 2.00
C GLU A 31 3.29 -8.59 0.79
N ARG A 32 2.31 -7.69 0.97
CA ARG A 32 1.51 -7.17 -0.14
C ARG A 32 2.35 -6.34 -1.09
N GLN A 33 3.23 -5.47 -0.59
CA GLN A 33 4.12 -4.69 -1.44
C GLN A 33 4.93 -5.61 -2.37
N GLN A 34 5.58 -6.63 -1.81
CA GLN A 34 6.45 -7.54 -2.56
C GLN A 34 5.69 -8.54 -3.44
N LYS A 35 4.61 -9.16 -2.93
CA LYS A 35 3.94 -10.28 -3.62
C LYS A 35 2.76 -9.86 -4.48
N GLU A 36 2.21 -8.67 -4.25
CA GLU A 36 1.01 -8.20 -4.95
C GLU A 36 1.30 -6.90 -5.70
N ILE A 37 1.75 -5.84 -5.03
CA ILE A 37 1.85 -4.50 -5.63
C ILE A 37 2.96 -4.43 -6.69
N GLU A 38 4.18 -4.85 -6.35
CA GLU A 38 5.31 -4.89 -7.28
C GLU A 38 4.99 -5.65 -8.58
N PRO A 39 4.50 -6.91 -8.56
CA PRO A 39 4.18 -7.63 -9.78
C PRO A 39 3.00 -7.02 -10.53
N ILE A 40 1.94 -6.55 -9.85
CA ILE A 40 0.82 -5.88 -10.52
C ILE A 40 1.32 -4.65 -11.30
N ARG A 41 2.20 -3.84 -10.71
CA ARG A 41 2.74 -2.66 -11.39
C ARG A 41 3.59 -3.04 -12.61
N ALA A 42 4.34 -4.14 -12.55
CA ALA A 42 5.07 -4.64 -13.70
C ALA A 42 4.11 -5.01 -14.85
N GLU A 43 3.06 -5.78 -14.55
CA GLU A 43 2.05 -6.18 -15.54
C GLU A 43 1.29 -4.98 -16.14
N LEU A 44 0.95 -3.97 -15.33
CA LEU A 44 0.30 -2.76 -15.83
C LEU A 44 1.20 -1.98 -16.80
N LYS A 45 2.52 -1.96 -16.56
CA LYS A 45 3.49 -1.33 -17.48
C LYS A 45 3.61 -2.10 -18.79
N GLU A 46 3.64 -3.43 -18.73
CA GLU A 46 3.64 -4.28 -19.93
C GLU A 46 2.34 -4.12 -20.75
N CYS A 47 1.20 -3.98 -20.07
CA CYS A 47 -0.08 -3.68 -20.70
C CYS A 47 -0.04 -2.33 -21.44
N ILE A 48 0.52 -1.28 -20.82
CA ILE A 48 0.72 0.02 -21.48
C ILE A 48 1.60 -0.12 -22.72
N ALA A 49 2.75 -0.80 -22.59
CA ALA A 49 3.67 -1.00 -23.71
C ALA A 49 3.01 -1.79 -24.86
N THR A 50 2.20 -2.80 -24.54
CA THR A 50 1.44 -3.58 -25.52
C THR A 50 0.44 -2.69 -26.27
N LEU A 51 -0.33 -1.87 -25.54
CA LEU A 51 -1.28 -0.92 -26.14
C LEU A 51 -0.60 0.09 -27.05
N GLU A 52 0.54 0.63 -26.63
CA GLU A 52 1.33 1.57 -27.44
C GLU A 52 1.86 0.91 -28.72
N SER A 53 2.30 -0.35 -28.65
CA SER A 53 2.78 -1.11 -29.81
C SER A 53 1.68 -1.47 -30.82
N GLY A 54 0.44 -1.65 -30.34
CA GLY A 54 -0.72 -1.99 -31.17
C GLY A 54 -1.31 -0.80 -31.94
N GLY A 55 -0.87 0.42 -31.63
CA GLY A 55 -1.38 1.66 -32.22
C GLY A 55 -2.60 2.20 -31.48
N LEU A 56 -2.45 3.39 -30.88
CA LEU A 56 -3.50 4.10 -30.12
C LEU A 56 -4.33 5.01 -31.02
N ASN A 57 -4.95 4.43 -32.04
CA ASN A 57 -5.57 5.21 -33.13
C ASN A 57 -6.99 5.67 -32.81
N ASP A 58 -7.73 4.92 -32.01
CA ASP A 58 -9.10 5.24 -31.60
C ASP A 58 -9.16 5.79 -30.17
N GLU A 59 -10.24 6.51 -29.85
CA GLU A 59 -10.43 7.15 -28.56
C GLU A 59 -10.68 6.16 -27.42
N GLU A 60 -11.24 4.97 -27.71
CA GLU A 60 -11.49 3.95 -26.69
C GLU A 60 -10.16 3.37 -26.17
N SER A 61 -9.24 3.04 -27.09
CA SER A 61 -7.89 2.57 -26.76
C SER A 61 -7.10 3.61 -25.96
N LYS A 62 -7.18 4.89 -26.31
CA LYS A 62 -6.54 5.99 -25.55
C LYS A 62 -7.14 6.12 -24.15
N ALA A 63 -8.46 6.09 -24.03
CA ALA A 63 -9.15 6.18 -22.74
C ALA A 63 -8.82 4.98 -21.83
N PHE A 64 -8.69 3.78 -22.42
CA PHE A 64 -8.28 2.59 -21.69
C PHE A 64 -6.83 2.70 -21.19
N LYS A 65 -5.90 3.15 -22.04
CA LYS A 65 -4.51 3.43 -21.66
C LYS A 65 -4.43 4.38 -20.47
N GLN A 66 -5.13 5.51 -20.55
CA GLN A 66 -5.18 6.50 -19.46
C GLN A 66 -5.68 5.89 -18.14
N ARG A 67 -6.65 4.98 -18.20
CA ARG A 67 -7.16 4.30 -17.01
C ARG A 67 -6.09 3.41 -16.37
N ILE A 68 -5.31 2.68 -17.17
CA ILE A 68 -4.21 1.84 -16.66
C ILE A 68 -3.11 2.72 -16.06
N GLU A 69 -2.75 3.83 -16.72
CA GLU A 69 -1.77 4.81 -16.21
C GLU A 69 -2.20 5.35 -14.84
N ASN A 70 -3.46 5.78 -14.71
CA ASN A 70 -4.02 6.26 -13.44
C ASN A 70 -3.96 5.18 -12.34
N TYR A 71 -4.21 3.91 -12.66
CA TYR A 71 -4.08 2.83 -11.69
C TYR A 71 -2.63 2.61 -11.25
N ASN A 72 -1.67 2.63 -12.19
CA ASN A 72 -0.26 2.48 -11.85
C ASN A 72 0.24 3.66 -10.99
N GLU A 73 -0.18 4.90 -11.30
CA GLU A 73 0.13 6.08 -10.49
C GLU A 73 -0.45 5.96 -9.07
N PHE A 74 -1.70 5.51 -8.94
CA PHE A 74 -2.31 5.28 -7.64
C PHE A 74 -1.55 4.24 -6.82
N LEU A 75 -1.16 3.11 -7.42
CA LEU A 75 -0.40 2.07 -6.74
C LEU A 75 0.98 2.56 -6.30
N GLU A 76 1.64 3.39 -7.12
CA GLU A 76 2.92 4.01 -6.74
C GLU A 76 2.76 4.97 -5.55
N MET A 77 1.74 5.82 -5.56
CA MET A 77 1.42 6.69 -4.43
C MET A 77 1.13 5.86 -3.17
N PHE A 78 0.35 4.79 -3.30
CA PHE A 78 -0.01 3.90 -2.19
C PHE A 78 1.23 3.19 -1.60
N GLU A 79 2.14 2.72 -2.44
CA GLU A 79 3.41 2.12 -2.04
C GLU A 79 4.26 3.11 -1.23
N ARG A 80 4.44 4.33 -1.74
CA ARG A 80 5.17 5.40 -1.03
C ARG A 80 4.52 5.75 0.30
N PHE A 81 3.19 5.88 0.33
CA PHE A 81 2.42 6.17 1.54
C PHE A 81 2.60 5.09 2.60
N THR A 82 2.39 3.82 2.23
CA THR A 82 2.53 2.69 3.15
C THR A 82 3.98 2.51 3.61
N GLY A 83 4.96 2.75 2.74
CA GLY A 83 6.38 2.81 3.08
C GLY A 83 6.70 3.87 4.13
N ALA A 84 6.14 5.08 3.99
CA ALA A 84 6.32 6.16 4.96
C ALA A 84 5.65 5.86 6.32
N LEU A 85 4.56 5.11 6.33
CA LEU A 85 3.85 4.71 7.55
C LEU A 85 4.54 3.58 8.33
N LEU A 86 5.20 2.64 7.62
CA LEU A 86 5.80 1.44 8.22
C LEU A 86 6.67 1.71 9.45
N PRO A 87 7.59 2.70 9.47
CA PRO A 87 8.40 2.99 10.66
C PRO A 87 7.58 3.36 11.90
N TYR A 88 6.45 4.05 11.73
CA TYR A 88 5.58 4.49 12.82
C TYR A 88 4.74 3.34 13.37
N ILE A 89 4.26 2.47 12.49
CA ILE A 89 3.58 1.21 12.84
C ILE A 89 4.54 0.31 13.63
N ASN A 90 5.77 0.13 13.16
CA ASN A 90 6.77 -0.72 13.82
C ASN A 90 7.16 -0.20 15.20
N LYS A 91 7.24 1.13 15.38
CA LYS A 91 7.54 1.77 16.66
C LYS A 91 6.33 1.92 17.59
N LYS A 92 5.13 1.46 17.17
CA LYS A 92 3.86 1.67 17.88
C LYS A 92 3.60 3.14 18.22
N ASN A 93 4.13 4.06 17.41
CA ASN A 93 4.11 5.49 17.69
C ASN A 93 2.84 6.14 17.15
N LEU A 94 1.74 5.94 17.88
CA LEU A 94 0.43 6.52 17.60
C LEU A 94 0.39 8.05 17.74
N GLY A 95 1.32 8.64 18.50
CA GLY A 95 1.35 10.10 18.74
C GLY A 95 1.64 10.88 17.47
N PHE A 96 2.59 10.39 16.66
CA PHE A 96 2.93 11.03 15.38
C PHE A 96 1.80 10.94 14.36
N LEU A 97 1.12 9.78 14.25
CA LEU A 97 -0.05 9.61 13.39
C LEU A 97 -1.16 10.61 13.74
N LYS A 98 -1.44 10.81 15.03
CA LYS A 98 -2.40 11.80 15.50
C LYS A 98 -1.98 13.24 15.14
N GLN A 99 -0.69 13.56 15.19
CA GLN A 99 -0.18 14.88 14.80
C GLN A 99 -0.33 15.13 13.30
N LEU A 100 -0.04 14.14 12.45
CA LEU A 100 -0.25 14.24 11.01
C LEU A 100 -1.72 14.47 10.66
N ILE A 101 -2.63 13.70 11.28
CA ILE A 101 -4.09 13.88 11.08
C ILE A 101 -4.51 15.29 11.46
N LYS A 102 -4.10 15.77 12.64
CA LYS A 102 -4.40 17.14 13.09
C LYS A 102 -3.88 18.21 12.11
N LEU A 103 -2.71 18.01 11.52
CA LEU A 103 -2.12 18.96 10.58
C LEU A 103 -2.92 19.02 9.27
N VAL A 104 -3.41 17.87 8.80
CA VAL A 104 -4.32 17.78 7.65
C VAL A 104 -5.66 18.45 7.95
N GLU A 105 -6.29 18.13 9.08
CA GLU A 105 -7.56 18.75 9.52
C GLU A 105 -7.44 20.29 9.61
N VAL A 106 -6.32 20.79 10.15
CA VAL A 106 -6.04 22.23 10.20
C VAL A 106 -5.89 22.81 8.80
N LYS A 107 -5.13 22.17 7.90
CA LYS A 107 -4.97 22.63 6.52
C LYS A 107 -6.31 22.69 5.78
N GLU A 108 -7.15 21.68 5.93
CA GLU A 108 -8.48 21.65 5.31
C GLU A 108 -9.38 22.77 5.86
N SER A 109 -9.35 23.01 7.17
CA SER A 109 -10.10 24.11 7.80
C SER A 109 -9.64 25.50 7.30
N LEU A 110 -8.35 25.65 6.98
CA LEU A 110 -7.79 26.89 6.43
C LEU A 110 -8.12 27.08 4.95
N ILE A 111 -8.16 25.99 4.17
CA ILE A 111 -8.54 26.03 2.76
C ILE A 111 -10.04 26.33 2.61
N GLY A 112 -10.90 25.70 3.41
CA GLY A 112 -12.34 25.97 3.40
C GLY A 112 -12.70 27.41 3.81
N LYS A 113 -11.86 28.06 4.62
CA LYS A 113 -12.04 29.46 5.01
C LYS A 113 -11.58 30.47 3.94
N LYS A 114 -10.81 30.03 2.95
CA LYS A 114 -10.24 30.88 1.88
C LYS A 114 -11.05 30.83 0.57
N SER A 115 -12.02 29.92 0.48
CA SER A 115 -12.97 29.81 -0.65
C SER A 115 -14.27 30.57 -0.43
N ASP A 116 -14.50 31.11 0.77
CA ASP A 116 -15.72 31.84 1.17
C ASP A 116 -15.50 33.38 1.27
N ASP A 117 -14.30 33.88 0.93
CA ASP A 117 -13.94 35.32 0.78
C ASP A 117 -13.56 35.63 -0.68
#